data_AF-A0A1Y3EA04-F1
#
_entry.id   AF-A0A1Y3EA04-F1
#
_cell.length_a   1.000
_cell.length_b   1.000
_cell.length_c   1.000
_cell.angle_alpha   90.00
_cell.angle_beta   90.00
_cell.angle_gamma   90.00
#
_symmetry.space_group_name_H-M   'P 1'
#
loop_
_entity.id
_entity.type
_entity.pdbx_description
1 polymer ?
#
loop_
_entity_poly.entity_id
_entity_poly.type
_entity_poly.pdbx_seq_one_letter_code
_entity_poly.pdbx_strand_id
1 'polypeptide(L)'
;MVATGERGYSVIRGTHGVSRGTWFYEVRVVNQPKDSHARIGWSQPFGLLQAPVGYDKFSYCVRSRHGTRFHDSRGYHYQEPYGQGDTLGLLIHLPETHPCAHYLPSTGKH
;
A
#
# COMPACT_ATOMS: atom_id res chain seq x y z
N MET A 1 -6.60 15.00 3.24
CA MET A 1 -6.24 14.39 4.53
C MET A 1 -4.72 14.32 4.63
N VAL A 2 -4.13 14.59 5.80
CA VAL A 2 -2.70 14.40 6.07
C VAL A 2 -2.57 13.38 7.20
N ALA A 3 -1.63 12.46 7.09
CA ALA A 3 -1.33 11.48 8.13
C ALA A 3 0.15 11.57 8.52
N THR A 4 0.40 11.50 9.81
CA THR A 4 1.72 11.59 10.41
C THR A 4 1.95 10.37 11.31
N GLY A 5 3.15 9.80 11.25
CA GLY A 5 3.55 8.73 12.16
C GLY A 5 4.34 9.28 13.36
N GLU A 6 4.24 8.60 14.50
CA GLU A 6 5.10 8.81 15.66
C GLU A 6 5.77 7.47 16.00
N ARG A 7 7.09 7.49 16.25
CA ARG A 7 7.90 6.30 16.59
C ARG A 7 7.99 5.28 15.45
N GLY A 8 7.38 4.11 15.62
CA GLY A 8 7.48 2.97 14.71
C GLY A 8 6.54 3.07 13.52
N TYR A 9 6.52 2.01 12.72
CA TYR A 9 5.57 1.90 11.60
C TYR A 9 4.15 1.69 12.10
N SER A 10 3.23 2.44 11.52
CA SER A 10 1.78 2.24 11.61
C SER A 10 1.18 2.48 10.22
N VAL A 11 -0.01 1.93 9.99
CA VAL A 11 -0.67 1.99 8.68
C VAL A 11 -2.03 2.67 8.80
N ILE A 12 -2.29 3.58 7.85
CA ILE A 12 -3.62 4.08 7.56
C ILE A 12 -4.07 3.57 6.18
N ARG A 13 -5.39 3.42 5.98
CA ARG A 13 -5.97 2.99 4.71
C ARG A 13 -6.97 4.02 4.22
N GLY A 14 -7.16 4.08 2.90
CA GLY A 14 -8.30 4.77 2.32
C GLY A 14 -9.61 4.15 2.80
N THR A 15 -10.69 4.92 2.73
CA THR A 15 -12.02 4.46 3.17
C THR A 15 -12.68 3.48 2.20
N HIS A 16 -12.21 3.43 0.95
CA HIS A 16 -12.78 2.61 -0.10
C HIS A 16 -11.74 1.61 -0.60
N GLY A 17 -12.14 0.34 -0.66
CA GLY A 17 -11.38 -0.72 -1.32
C GLY A 17 -11.77 -0.85 -2.80
N VAL A 18 -10.90 -1.47 -3.58
CA VAL A 18 -11.13 -1.75 -5.01
C VAL A 18 -11.04 -3.26 -5.24
N SER A 19 -11.88 -3.80 -6.13
CA SER A 19 -11.95 -5.26 -6.36
C SER A 19 -11.83 -5.68 -7.83
N ARG A 20 -11.89 -4.74 -8.78
CA ARG A 20 -11.78 -4.95 -10.24
C ARG A 20 -11.52 -3.62 -10.95
N GLY A 21 -11.04 -3.68 -12.18
CA GLY A 21 -10.78 -2.51 -13.02
C GLY A 21 -9.46 -1.78 -12.71
N THR A 22 -9.27 -0.62 -13.33
CA THR A 22 -8.08 0.22 -13.16
C THR A 22 -8.38 1.39 -12.24
N TRP A 23 -7.55 1.57 -11.22
CA TRP A 23 -7.68 2.64 -10.23
C TRP A 23 -6.36 3.37 -10.04
N PHE A 24 -6.44 4.65 -9.74
CA PHE A 24 -5.29 5.51 -9.53
C PHE A 24 -5.53 6.45 -8.34
N TYR A 25 -4.49 6.67 -7.55
CA TYR A 25 -4.46 7.72 -6.55
C TYR A 25 -3.05 8.29 -6.40
N GLU A 26 -2.95 9.47 -5.80
CA GLU A 26 -1.68 10.14 -5.56
C GLU A 26 -1.42 10.34 -4.06
N VAL A 27 -0.14 10.37 -3.69
CA VAL A 27 0.32 10.71 -2.35
C VAL A 27 1.44 11.73 -2.45
N ARG A 28 1.24 12.88 -1.81
CA ARG A 28 2.27 13.92 -1.68
C ARG A 28 3.00 13.80 -0.35
N VAL A 29 4.32 13.76 -0.39
CA VAL A 29 5.16 13.76 0.82
C VAL A 29 5.37 15.19 1.30
N VAL A 30 4.59 15.62 2.29
CA VAL A 30 4.59 17.01 2.77
C VAL A 30 5.80 17.31 3.66
N ASN A 31 6.14 16.41 4.58
CA ASN A 31 7.26 16.55 5.49
C ASN A 31 7.91 15.18 5.72
N GLN A 32 9.23 15.11 5.62
CA GLN A 32 9.99 13.90 5.91
C GLN A 32 11.26 14.25 6.70
N PRO A 33 11.16 14.31 8.05
CA PRO A 33 12.30 14.54 8.92
C PRO A 33 13.44 13.55 8.69
N LYS A 34 14.66 13.92 9.11
CA LYS A 34 15.83 13.04 9.04
C LYS A 34 15.53 11.70 9.71
N ASP A 35 15.98 10.62 9.08
CA ASP A 35 15.78 9.22 9.53
C ASP A 35 14.31 8.75 9.60
N SER A 36 13.36 9.53 9.05
CA SER A 36 11.99 9.07 8.83
C SER A 36 11.80 8.45 7.45
N HIS A 37 10.99 7.40 7.38
CA HIS A 37 10.74 6.64 6.16
C HIS A 37 9.25 6.32 6.03
N ALA A 38 8.75 6.39 4.80
CA ALA A 38 7.38 6.02 4.46
C ALA A 38 7.38 4.77 3.57
N ARG A 39 6.29 4.00 3.65
CA ARG A 39 5.97 2.93 2.72
C ARG A 39 4.57 3.17 2.18
N ILE A 40 4.48 3.37 0.86
CA ILE A 40 3.23 3.75 0.19
C ILE A 40 2.87 2.66 -0.81
N GLY A 41 1.62 2.20 -0.79
CA GLY A 41 1.15 1.14 -1.66
C GLY A 41 -0.23 0.62 -1.33
N TRP A 42 -0.50 -0.61 -1.75
CA TRP A 42 -1.80 -1.28 -1.67
C TRP A 42 -1.80 -2.36 -0.59
N SER A 43 -2.94 -2.56 0.06
CA SER A 43 -3.13 -3.57 1.11
C SER A 43 -4.53 -4.16 1.05
N GLN A 44 -4.61 -5.49 1.16
CA GLN A 44 -5.87 -6.23 1.33
C GLN A 44 -6.37 -6.12 2.79
N PRO A 45 -7.63 -6.50 3.08
CA PRO A 45 -8.22 -6.37 4.41
C PRO A 45 -7.41 -7.02 5.55
N PHE A 46 -6.76 -8.15 5.28
CA PHE A 46 -5.96 -8.93 6.24
C PHE A 46 -4.55 -8.39 6.49
N GLY A 47 -4.19 -7.23 5.91
CA GLY A 47 -2.91 -6.59 6.19
C GLY A 47 -2.78 -6.14 7.65
N LEU A 48 -1.61 -6.37 8.26
CA LEU A 48 -1.34 -6.01 9.65
C LEU A 48 -1.15 -4.50 9.83
N LEU A 49 -2.05 -3.85 10.57
CA LEU A 49 -2.02 -2.38 10.78
C LEU A 49 -0.86 -1.89 11.66
N GLN A 50 -0.34 -2.77 12.52
CA GLN A 50 0.77 -2.49 13.43
C GLN A 50 2.15 -2.79 12.80
N ALA A 51 2.18 -3.16 11.52
CA ALA A 51 3.39 -3.47 10.77
C ALA A 51 3.47 -2.58 9.53
N PRO A 52 4.67 -2.32 8.98
CA PRO A 52 4.78 -1.56 7.74
C PRO A 52 4.06 -2.24 6.58
N VAL A 53 3.51 -1.47 5.64
CA VAL A 53 3.02 -2.00 4.36
C VAL A 53 4.13 -2.85 3.69
N GLY A 54 3.76 -3.99 3.12
CA GLY A 54 4.69 -4.96 2.55
C GLY A 54 5.37 -5.88 3.57
N TYR A 55 4.97 -5.86 4.85
CA TYR A 55 5.43 -6.81 5.86
C TYR A 55 4.87 -8.23 5.62
N ASP A 56 3.59 -8.32 5.29
CA ASP A 56 2.88 -9.57 5.07
C ASP A 56 2.66 -9.86 3.57
N LYS A 57 1.97 -10.98 3.30
CA LYS A 57 1.56 -11.41 1.95
C LYS A 57 0.37 -10.63 1.40
N PHE A 58 -0.27 -9.79 2.22
CA PHE A 58 -1.50 -9.09 1.89
C PHE A 58 -1.26 -7.65 1.44
N SER A 59 -0.01 -7.21 1.38
CA SER A 59 0.34 -5.83 1.05
C SER A 59 1.59 -5.73 0.18
N TYR A 60 1.63 -4.65 -0.61
CA TYR A 60 2.69 -4.33 -1.56
C TYR A 60 2.96 -2.83 -1.49
N CYS A 61 4.22 -2.41 -1.42
CA CYS A 61 4.55 -0.99 -1.36
C CYS A 61 5.92 -0.66 -1.92
N VAL A 62 6.20 0.62 -2.07
CA VAL A 62 7.55 1.17 -2.26
C VAL A 62 7.95 1.97 -1.03
N ARG A 63 9.16 1.75 -0.53
CA ARG A 63 9.75 2.49 0.59
C ARG A 63 10.49 3.73 0.08
N SER A 64 10.31 4.86 0.77
CA SER A 64 10.97 6.15 0.43
C SER A 64 12.50 6.02 0.36
N ARG A 65 13.08 5.37 1.36
CA ARG A 65 14.51 5.07 1.39
C ARG A 65 14.88 3.98 0.37
N HIS A 66 15.81 4.33 -0.54
CA HIS A 66 16.38 3.47 -1.59
C HIS A 66 15.37 3.02 -2.67
N GLY A 67 14.15 3.59 -2.70
CA GLY A 67 13.11 3.24 -3.68
C GLY A 67 12.85 1.74 -3.76
N THR A 68 12.87 1.07 -2.61
CA THR A 68 12.80 -0.39 -2.51
C THR A 68 11.34 -0.86 -2.51
N ARG A 69 10.95 -1.78 -3.38
CA ARG A 69 9.65 -2.45 -3.29
C ARG A 69 9.68 -3.51 -2.19
N PHE A 70 8.61 -3.60 -1.40
CA PHE A 70 8.46 -4.56 -0.32
C PHE A 70 7.17 -5.38 -0.47
N HIS A 71 7.29 -6.68 -0.23
CA HIS A 71 6.21 -7.64 -0.09
C HIS A 71 6.72 -8.85 0.69
N ASP A 72 5.90 -9.43 1.59
CA ASP A 72 6.29 -10.58 2.41
C ASP A 72 7.62 -10.34 3.16
N SER A 73 7.80 -9.11 3.67
CA SER A 73 9.02 -8.63 4.34
C SER A 73 10.30 -8.67 3.50
N ARG A 74 10.20 -8.94 2.20
CA ARG A 74 11.33 -8.96 1.27
C ARG A 74 11.42 -7.67 0.49
N GLY A 75 12.58 -7.02 0.54
CA GLY A 75 12.88 -5.78 -0.15
C GLY A 75 13.73 -6.01 -1.39
N TYR A 76 13.34 -5.42 -2.52
CA TYR A 76 14.14 -5.39 -3.75
C TYR A 76 14.23 -3.96 -4.28
N HIS A 77 15.39 -3.55 -4.80
CA HIS A 77 15.48 -2.28 -5.50
C HIS A 77 14.49 -2.27 -6.68
N TYR A 78 13.84 -1.12 -6.89
CA TYR A 78 12.74 -1.01 -7.85
C TYR A 78 12.78 0.31 -8.61
N GLN A 79 13.04 1.41 -7.90
CA GLN A 79 13.09 2.75 -8.49
C GLN A 79 14.04 3.66 -7.69
N GLU A 80 14.15 4.90 -8.13
CA GLU A 80 14.82 5.94 -7.36
C GLU A 80 14.11 6.21 -6.02
N PRO A 81 14.86 6.58 -4.97
CA PRO A 81 14.29 7.07 -3.72
C PRO A 81 13.34 8.24 -3.97
N TYR A 82 12.32 8.35 -3.13
CA TYR A 82 11.42 9.50 -3.10
C TYR A 82 11.45 10.15 -1.73
N GLY A 83 11.11 11.43 -1.66
CA GLY A 83 11.12 12.18 -0.42
C GLY A 83 10.25 13.42 -0.39
N GLN A 84 10.54 14.30 0.56
CA GLN A 84 9.78 15.53 0.77
C GLN A 84 9.68 16.38 -0.50
N GLY A 85 8.46 16.79 -0.83
CA GLY A 85 8.14 17.56 -2.04
C GLY A 85 7.62 16.70 -3.18
N ASP A 86 7.95 15.41 -3.22
CA ASP A 86 7.52 14.50 -4.28
C ASP A 86 6.03 14.16 -4.20
N THR A 87 5.44 13.93 -5.36
CA THR A 87 4.09 13.38 -5.51
C THR A 87 4.17 12.04 -6.23
N LEU A 88 3.75 10.98 -5.54
CA LEU A 88 3.76 9.62 -6.06
C LEU A 88 2.39 9.29 -6.64
N GLY A 89 2.36 8.84 -7.90
CA GLY A 89 1.19 8.23 -8.50
C GLY A 89 1.19 6.71 -8.30
N LEU A 90 0.05 6.15 -7.87
CA LEU A 90 -0.12 4.72 -7.64
C LEU A 90 -1.29 4.20 -8.47
N LEU A 91 -0.96 3.43 -9.51
CA LEU A 91 -1.93 2.73 -10.34
C LEU A 91 -2.03 1.26 -9.93
N ILE A 92 -3.24 0.73 -9.86
CA ILE A 92 -3.49 -0.71 -9.81
C ILE A 92 -4.48 -1.07 -10.90
N HIS A 93 -4.22 -2.19 -11.56
CA HIS A 93 -5.16 -2.83 -12.46
C HIS A 93 -5.53 -4.20 -11.89
N LEU A 94 -6.81 -4.42 -11.66
CA LEU A 94 -7.37 -5.68 -11.19
C LEU A 94 -8.24 -6.28 -12.30
N PRO A 95 -8.16 -7.60 -12.56
CA PRO A 95 -9.01 -8.25 -13.55
C PRO A 95 -10.51 -8.02 -13.26
N GLU A 96 -11.31 -7.90 -14.32
CA GLU A 96 -12.79 -7.79 -14.20
C GLU A 96 -13.41 -9.05 -13.61
N THR A 97 -12.85 -10.20 -13.97
CA THR A 97 -13.27 -11.51 -13.49
C THR A 97 -12.14 -12.13 -12.69
N HIS A 98 -12.43 -12.46 -11.43
CA HIS A 98 -11.56 -13.32 -10.64
C HIS A 98 -11.78 -14.76 -11.09
N PRO A 99 -10.76 -15.50 -11.57
CA PRO A 99 -10.88 -16.94 -11.79
C PRO A 99 -11.29 -17.69 -10.50
N CYS A 100 -11.09 -17.06 -9.34
CA CYS A 100 -11.33 -17.60 -8.00
C CYS A 100 -12.67 -17.16 -7.37
N ALA A 101 -13.64 -16.67 -8.16
CA ALA A 101 -14.99 -16.37 -7.64
C ALA A 101 -15.79 -17.63 -7.21
N HIS A 102 -15.30 -18.84 -7.52
CA HIS A 102 -15.95 -20.10 -7.15
C HIS A 102 -15.66 -20.62 -5.73
N TYR A 103 -14.74 -20.01 -4.97
CA TYR A 103 -14.33 -20.51 -3.65
C TYR A 103 -14.92 -19.75 -2.46
N LEU A 104 -15.62 -18.63 -2.69
CA LEU A 104 -16.32 -17.94 -1.62
C LEU A 104 -17.78 -18.41 -1.61
N PRO A 105 -18.24 -19.14 -0.57
CA PRO A 105 -19.64 -19.47 -0.46
C PRO A 105 -20.46 -18.17 -0.44
N SER A 106 -21.61 -18.20 -1.12
CA SER A 106 -22.61 -17.14 -1.11
C SER A 106 -22.75 -16.56 0.29
N THR A 107 -22.42 -15.28 0.46
CA THR A 107 -22.86 -14.54 1.65
C THR A 107 -24.31 -14.17 1.42
N GLY A 108 -25.18 -15.18 1.57
CA GLY A 108 -26.61 -15.01 1.47
C GLY A 108 -27.07 -13.92 2.44
N LYS A 109 -27.62 -12.84 1.89
CA LYS A 109 -28.60 -12.03 2.60
C LYS A 109 -29.95 -12.32 1.95
N HIS A 110 -30.76 -13.13 2.62
CA HIS A 110 -32.22 -13.00 2.55
C HIS A 110 -32.65 -11.97 3.58
#